data_AF-A0A7X9ITH0-F1
#
_entry.id   AF-A0A7X9ITH0-F1
#
_cell.length_a   1.000
_cell.length_b   1.000
_cell.length_c   1.000
_cell.angle_alpha   90.00
_cell.angle_beta   90.00
_cell.angle_gamma   90.00
#
_symmetry.space_group_name_H-M   'P 1'
#
loop_
_entity.id
_entity.type
_entity.pdbx_description
1 polymer ?
#
loop_
_entity_poly.entity_id
_entity_poly.type
_entity_poly.pdbx_seq_one_letter_code
_entity_poly.pdbx_strand_id
1 'polypeptide(L)'
;APAAAAAATAGGSPAAGPDACALLTADEIKAVVGLAVAESGHGPTEAPNVCEYKLDGPGQLLTTVYASSGKETFENAPGDPLSGVGDQAKWLEASGMLSVLRGETSFIVGVVMFDDTPAEKKLEQAKALAAKVLERL
;
A
#
# COMPACT_ATOMS: atom_id res chain seq x y z
N ALA A 1 13.16 -9.30 -42.39
CA ALA A 1 13.05 -10.21 -41.23
C ALA A 1 14.19 -11.23 -41.32
N PRO A 2 14.82 -11.70 -40.22
CA PRO A 2 14.46 -11.63 -38.78
C PRO A 2 15.17 -10.45 -38.08
N ALA A 3 14.84 -9.91 -36.91
CA ALA A 3 14.24 -10.33 -35.63
C ALA A 3 15.29 -10.29 -34.49
N ALA A 4 14.94 -9.51 -33.46
CA ALA A 4 15.33 -9.60 -32.05
C ALA A 4 16.79 -9.33 -31.63
N ALA A 5 16.96 -8.22 -30.90
CA ALA A 5 17.74 -8.24 -29.67
C ALA A 5 17.00 -7.34 -28.65
N ALA A 6 16.23 -7.98 -27.78
CA ALA A 6 15.64 -7.35 -26.61
C ALA A 6 16.78 -6.99 -25.64
N ALA A 7 16.98 -5.70 -25.41
CA ALA A 7 17.78 -5.23 -24.30
C ALA A 7 16.93 -5.34 -23.03
N ALA A 8 17.07 -6.47 -22.32
CA ALA A 8 16.64 -6.57 -20.94
C ALA A 8 17.58 -5.72 -20.08
N THR A 9 17.19 -4.48 -19.79
CA THR A 9 17.90 -3.67 -18.80
C THR A 9 17.37 -4.07 -17.42
N ALA A 10 18.14 -4.92 -16.74
CA ALA A 10 18.08 -5.07 -15.30
C ALA A 10 18.32 -3.71 -14.64
N GLY A 11 17.38 -3.27 -13.80
CA GLY A 11 17.46 -1.99 -13.11
C GLY A 11 16.88 -2.10 -11.71
N GLY A 12 17.75 -2.44 -10.75
CA GLY A 12 17.51 -2.30 -9.31
C GLY A 12 16.82 -3.49 -8.65
N SER A 13 17.59 -4.33 -7.95
CA SER A 13 17.00 -5.14 -6.88
C SER A 13 16.24 -4.23 -5.93
N PRO A 14 14.97 -4.54 -5.57
CA PRO A 14 14.32 -3.86 -4.46
C PRO A 14 15.19 -4.06 -3.22
N ALA A 15 15.44 -2.99 -2.47
CA ALA A 15 16.05 -3.10 -1.15
C ALA A 15 15.31 -4.20 -0.38
N ALA A 16 16.05 -5.20 0.10
CA ALA A 16 15.54 -6.50 0.56
C ALA A 16 14.40 -6.35 1.59
N GLY A 17 13.17 -6.37 1.10
CA GLY A 17 11.93 -6.27 1.84
C GLY A 17 10.81 -6.94 1.03
N PRO A 18 9.67 -7.26 1.67
CA PRO A 18 8.57 -7.93 1.01
C PRO A 18 8.00 -7.06 -0.10
N ASP A 19 7.75 -7.64 -1.28
CA ASP A 19 7.18 -6.94 -2.42
C ASP A 19 5.78 -6.39 -2.10
N ALA A 20 5.62 -5.07 -2.16
CA ALA A 20 4.36 -4.39 -1.88
C ALA A 20 3.19 -4.90 -2.73
N CYS A 21 3.42 -5.29 -3.98
CA CYS A 21 2.36 -5.82 -4.85
C CYS A 21 1.93 -7.24 -4.50
N ALA A 22 2.78 -7.99 -3.79
CA ALA A 22 2.46 -9.33 -3.30
C ALA A 22 1.69 -9.33 -1.97
N LEU A 23 1.56 -8.18 -1.30
CA LEU A 23 0.92 -8.07 0.02
C LEU A 23 -0.61 -8.10 -0.02
N LEU A 24 -1.21 -7.71 -1.14
CA LEU A 24 -2.66 -7.68 -1.31
C LEU A 24 -3.04 -8.26 -2.66
N THR A 25 -4.06 -9.13 -2.65
CA THR A 25 -4.65 -9.68 -3.87
C THR A 25 -5.85 -8.86 -4.32
N ALA A 26 -6.18 -8.92 -5.61
CA ALA A 26 -7.36 -8.25 -6.16
C ALA A 26 -8.66 -8.73 -5.49
N ASP A 27 -8.76 -10.01 -5.13
CA ASP A 27 -9.93 -10.57 -4.44
C ASP A 27 -10.09 -10.02 -3.01
N GLU A 28 -8.99 -9.86 -2.26
CA GLU A 28 -9.02 -9.24 -0.93
C GLU A 28 -9.41 -7.77 -1.01
N ILE A 29 -8.84 -7.03 -1.97
CA ILE A 29 -9.18 -5.63 -2.22
C ILE A 29 -10.68 -5.51 -2.55
N LYS A 30 -11.18 -6.36 -3.47
CA LYS A 30 -12.59 -6.37 -3.81
C LYS A 30 -13.49 -6.74 -2.64
N ALA A 31 -13.10 -7.72 -1.82
CA ALA A 31 -13.87 -8.14 -0.66
C ALA A 31 -14.00 -7.03 0.41
N VAL A 32 -12.95 -6.23 0.60
CA VAL A 32 -12.92 -5.16 1.61
C VAL A 32 -13.52 -3.85 1.06
N VAL A 33 -13.13 -3.48 -0.15
CA VAL A 33 -13.45 -2.17 -0.73
C VAL A 33 -14.77 -2.20 -1.51
N GLY A 34 -15.16 -3.37 -2.02
CA GLY A 34 -16.36 -3.56 -2.84
C GLY A 34 -16.16 -3.25 -4.33
N LEU A 35 -14.96 -2.82 -4.73
CA LEU A 35 -14.59 -2.51 -6.11
C LEU A 35 -13.56 -3.50 -6.62
N ALA A 36 -13.71 -3.94 -7.87
CA ALA A 36 -12.70 -4.77 -8.52
C ALA A 36 -11.44 -3.96 -8.82
N VAL A 37 -10.29 -4.64 -8.90
CA VAL A 37 -9.04 -4.04 -9.37
C VAL A 37 -9.02 -4.11 -10.89
N ALA A 38 -8.99 -2.96 -11.55
CA ALA A 38 -8.91 -2.83 -12.99
C ALA A 38 -7.46 -3.03 -13.48
N GLU A 39 -6.52 -2.40 -12.79
CA GLU A 39 -5.08 -2.46 -13.07
C GLU A 39 -4.31 -2.45 -11.76
N SER A 40 -3.19 -3.15 -11.70
CA SER A 40 -2.25 -3.07 -10.59
C SER A 40 -0.82 -3.07 -11.10
N GLY A 41 0.05 -2.34 -10.43
CA GLY A 41 1.47 -2.33 -10.76
C GLY A 41 2.30 -1.62 -9.73
N HIS A 42 3.62 -1.78 -9.86
CA HIS A 42 4.53 -0.98 -9.05
C HIS A 42 4.35 0.51 -9.35
N GLY A 43 4.36 1.31 -8.29
CA GLY A 43 4.33 2.77 -8.40
C GLY A 43 5.57 3.32 -9.13
N PRO A 44 5.64 4.64 -9.37
CA PRO A 44 6.80 5.25 -10.02
C PRO A 44 8.09 4.88 -9.28
N THR A 45 9.14 4.59 -10.06
CA THR A 45 10.46 4.08 -9.62
C THR A 45 11.18 4.92 -8.57
N GLU A 46 10.67 6.12 -8.25
CA GLU A 46 11.25 7.08 -7.32
C GLU A 46 10.95 6.75 -5.85
N ALA A 47 9.91 5.93 -5.58
CA ALA A 47 9.60 5.42 -4.26
C ALA A 47 9.88 3.91 -4.20
N PRO A 48 10.85 3.45 -3.38
CA PRO A 48 11.15 2.03 -3.28
C PRO A 48 9.94 1.30 -2.70
N ASN A 49 9.51 0.24 -3.40
CA ASN A 49 8.53 -0.74 -2.92
C ASN A 49 7.11 -0.18 -2.68
N VAL A 50 6.53 0.38 -3.74
CA VAL A 50 5.15 0.84 -3.81
C VAL A 50 4.36 -0.05 -4.78
N CYS A 51 3.11 -0.38 -4.42
CA CYS A 51 2.12 -0.93 -5.33
C CYS A 51 0.89 -0.04 -5.40
N GLU A 52 0.47 0.28 -6.62
CA GLU A 52 -0.76 0.99 -6.92
C GLU A 52 -1.78 0.04 -7.55
N TYR A 53 -3.03 0.13 -7.09
CA TYR A 53 -4.16 -0.62 -7.60
C TYR A 53 -5.24 0.37 -8.03
N LYS A 54 -5.49 0.47 -9.33
CA LYS A 54 -6.64 1.21 -9.85
C LYS A 54 -7.88 0.36 -9.72
N LEU A 55 -8.95 0.94 -9.20
CA LEU A 55 -10.22 0.25 -9.01
C LEU A 55 -11.13 0.49 -10.22
N ASP A 56 -12.05 -0.43 -10.51
CA ASP A 56 -13.15 -0.28 -11.48
C ASP A 56 -14.23 0.71 -10.96
N GLY A 57 -13.80 1.89 -10.52
CA GLY A 57 -14.64 2.90 -9.87
C GLY A 57 -13.86 4.19 -9.60
N PRO A 58 -14.44 5.14 -8.85
CA PRO A 58 -13.83 6.44 -8.58
C PRO A 58 -12.77 6.33 -7.46
N GLY A 59 -11.77 5.47 -7.60
CA GLY A 59 -10.75 5.34 -6.57
C GLY A 59 -9.57 4.47 -6.93
N GLN A 60 -8.59 4.52 -6.05
CA GLN A 60 -7.37 3.74 -6.12
C GLN A 60 -6.90 3.36 -4.70
N LEU A 61 -6.12 2.30 -4.66
CA LEU A 61 -5.46 1.83 -3.45
C LEU A 61 -3.95 1.90 -3.63
N LEU A 62 -3.25 2.33 -2.59
CA LEU A 62 -1.79 2.39 -2.57
C LEU A 62 -1.27 1.57 -1.39
N THR A 63 -0.25 0.75 -1.64
CA THR A 63 0.51 0.08 -0.58
C THR A 63 1.98 0.43 -0.71
N THR A 64 2.61 0.90 0.35
CA THR A 64 4.05 1.20 0.37
C THR A 64 4.71 0.50 1.53
N VAL A 65 5.91 -0.06 1.34
CA VAL A 65 6.65 -0.77 2.38
C VAL A 65 8.04 -0.17 2.59
N TYR A 66 8.34 0.18 3.83
CA TYR A 66 9.62 0.70 4.27
C TYR A 66 10.32 -0.33 5.18
N ALA A 67 11.13 -1.21 4.58
CA ALA A 67 11.82 -2.26 5.31
C ALA A 67 13.06 -1.75 6.08
N SER A 68 13.90 -0.92 5.45
CA SER A 68 15.18 -0.48 6.03
C SER A 68 15.11 0.83 6.81
N SER A 69 14.02 1.60 6.66
CA SER A 69 13.78 2.89 7.32
C SER A 69 12.46 2.91 8.08
N GLY A 70 11.86 1.74 8.35
CA GLY A 70 10.46 1.64 8.76
C GLY A 70 10.11 2.43 10.01
N LYS A 71 10.89 2.29 11.08
CA LYS A 71 10.72 3.06 12.33
C LYS A 71 10.80 4.57 12.10
N GLU A 72 11.90 5.05 11.54
CA GLU A 72 12.11 6.49 11.29
C GLU A 72 11.00 7.06 10.38
N THR A 73 10.62 6.33 9.33
CA THR A 73 9.54 6.72 8.42
C THR A 73 8.20 6.79 9.15
N PHE A 74 7.90 5.84 10.03
CA PHE A 74 6.67 5.85 10.83
C PHE A 74 6.65 6.97 11.86
N GLU A 75 7.77 7.23 12.56
CA GLU A 75 7.87 8.29 13.56
C GLU A 75 7.62 9.67 12.95
N ASN A 76 8.18 9.92 11.76
CA ASN A 76 7.99 11.16 11.01
C ASN A 76 6.65 11.23 10.24
N ALA A 77 5.93 10.11 10.11
CA ALA A 77 4.64 10.11 9.42
C ALA A 77 3.62 10.98 10.18
N PRO A 78 2.87 11.85 9.46
CA PRO A 78 1.76 12.60 10.05
C PRO A 78 0.58 11.67 10.36
N GLY A 79 -0.40 12.20 11.09
CA GLY A 79 -1.65 11.52 11.40
C GLY A 79 -1.84 11.27 12.89
N ASP A 80 -3.08 10.98 13.25
CA ASP A 80 -3.49 10.73 14.62
C ASP A 80 -3.13 9.30 15.05
N PRO A 81 -2.59 9.10 16.26
CA PRO A 81 -2.31 7.76 16.77
C PRO A 81 -3.56 6.87 16.74
N LEU A 82 -3.40 5.67 16.21
CA LEU A 82 -4.45 4.66 16.11
C LEU A 82 -3.99 3.37 16.78
N SER A 83 -4.84 2.83 17.65
CA SER A 83 -4.60 1.54 18.32
C SER A 83 -5.25 0.38 17.57
N GLY A 84 -4.76 -0.84 17.82
CA GLY A 84 -5.38 -2.08 17.33
C GLY A 84 -4.93 -2.52 15.93
N VAL A 85 -3.94 -1.86 15.32
CA VAL A 85 -3.33 -2.27 14.04
C VAL A 85 -1.81 -2.24 14.17
N GLY A 86 -1.16 -3.35 13.84
CA GLY A 86 0.29 -3.50 14.00
C GLY A 86 0.75 -3.33 15.45
N ASP A 87 2.00 -2.93 15.63
CA ASP A 87 2.53 -2.56 16.94
C ASP A 87 2.16 -1.11 17.27
N GLN A 88 2.18 -0.24 16.26
CA GLN A 88 1.68 1.13 16.31
C GLN A 88 1.06 1.49 14.96
N ALA A 89 0.07 2.39 14.95
CA ALA A 89 -0.49 2.93 13.72
C ALA A 89 -0.79 4.44 13.84
N LYS A 90 -0.88 5.11 12.70
CA LYS A 90 -1.31 6.51 12.57
C LYS A 90 -2.26 6.65 11.40
N TRP A 91 -3.38 7.34 11.61
CA TRP A 91 -4.37 7.63 10.58
C TRP A 91 -4.24 9.06 10.08
N LEU A 92 -4.03 9.25 8.78
CA LEU A 92 -4.07 10.54 8.13
C LEU A 92 -5.41 10.67 7.39
N GLU A 93 -6.40 11.25 8.05
CA GLU A 93 -7.77 11.39 7.52
C GLU A 93 -7.80 12.12 6.17
N ALA A 94 -7.05 13.21 6.06
CA ALA A 94 -7.04 14.07 4.87
C ALA A 94 -6.64 13.35 3.57
N SER A 95 -5.80 12.31 3.66
CA SER A 95 -5.37 11.52 2.50
C SER A 95 -5.96 10.12 2.46
N GLY A 96 -6.75 9.73 3.47
CA GLY A 96 -7.26 8.36 3.59
C GLY A 96 -6.17 7.30 3.75
N MET A 97 -5.06 7.65 4.42
CA MET A 97 -3.89 6.77 4.56
C MET A 97 -3.67 6.31 5.99
N LEU A 98 -3.46 5.01 6.13
CA LEU A 98 -3.09 4.36 7.37
C LEU A 98 -1.61 3.97 7.33
N SER A 99 -0.80 4.58 8.18
CA SER A 99 0.59 4.18 8.42
C SER A 99 0.65 3.19 9.57
N VAL A 100 1.41 2.11 9.42
CA VAL A 100 1.49 1.02 10.40
C VAL A 100 2.95 0.63 10.60
N LEU A 101 3.35 0.47 11.86
CA LEU A 101 4.65 -0.06 12.27
C LEU A 101 4.50 -1.51 12.74
N ARG A 102 5.41 -2.37 12.30
CA ARG A 102 5.57 -3.75 12.74
C ARG A 102 7.05 -4.11 12.87
N GLY A 103 7.53 -4.25 14.10
CA GLY A 103 8.94 -4.45 14.40
C GLY A 103 9.79 -3.29 13.87
N GLU A 104 10.58 -3.55 12.84
CA GLU A 104 11.44 -2.54 12.19
C GLU A 104 10.91 -2.08 10.83
N THR A 105 9.89 -2.75 10.31
CA THR A 105 9.24 -2.43 9.04
C THR A 105 8.04 -1.53 9.30
N SER A 106 7.85 -0.51 8.48
CA SER A 106 6.57 0.18 8.41
C SER A 106 5.99 0.08 7.01
N PHE A 107 4.68 0.22 6.92
CA PHE A 107 3.98 0.25 5.65
C PHE A 107 2.80 1.23 5.71
N ILE A 108 2.37 1.66 4.53
CA ILE A 108 1.21 2.53 4.36
C ILE A 108 0.18 1.81 3.52
N VAL A 109 -1.08 1.86 3.94
CA VAL A 109 -2.24 1.50 3.12
C VAL A 109 -3.07 2.76 2.90
N GLY A 110 -3.16 3.21 1.65
CA GLY A 110 -3.99 4.33 1.23
C GLY A 110 -5.26 3.85 0.53
N VAL A 111 -6.42 4.30 1.01
CA VAL A 111 -7.72 4.10 0.32
C VAL A 111 -8.19 5.47 -0.17
N VAL A 112 -7.88 5.77 -1.43
CA VAL A 112 -8.16 7.06 -2.06
C VAL A 112 -9.41 6.92 -2.91
N MET A 113 -10.53 7.40 -2.38
CA MET A 113 -11.79 7.53 -3.12
C MET A 113 -12.02 8.98 -3.52
N PHE A 114 -12.36 9.20 -4.78
CA PHE A 114 -12.68 10.49 -5.39
C PHE A 114 -14.18 10.83 -5.30
N ASP A 115 -14.95 10.01 -4.58
CA ASP A 115 -16.35 10.26 -4.21
C ASP A 115 -16.51 10.65 -2.72
N ASP A 116 -17.76 10.85 -2.28
CA ASP A 116 -18.14 11.24 -0.92
C ASP A 116 -18.04 10.12 0.12
N THR A 117 -17.31 9.03 -0.15
CA THR A 117 -17.08 7.94 0.82
C THR A 117 -16.49 8.53 2.12
N PRO A 118 -17.17 8.33 3.26
CA PRO A 118 -16.79 8.97 4.51
C PRO A 118 -15.45 8.45 5.02
N ALA A 119 -14.72 9.31 5.73
CA ALA A 119 -13.42 9.01 6.32
C ALA A 119 -13.44 7.75 7.20
N GLU A 120 -14.49 7.58 8.00
CA GLU A 120 -14.69 6.41 8.87
C GLU A 120 -14.71 5.11 8.06
N LYS A 121 -15.38 5.11 6.90
CA LYS A 121 -15.43 3.94 6.02
C LYS A 121 -14.07 3.67 5.36
N LYS A 122 -13.35 4.72 4.93
CA LYS A 122 -11.98 4.59 4.40
C LYS A 122 -11.04 4.00 5.45
N LEU A 123 -11.16 4.45 6.70
CA LEU A 123 -10.38 3.94 7.82
C LEU A 123 -10.67 2.46 8.08
N GLU A 124 -11.94 2.04 8.15
CA GLU A 124 -12.30 0.62 8.36
C GLU A 124 -11.77 -0.27 7.22
N GLN A 125 -11.85 0.20 5.97
CA GLN A 125 -11.26 -0.49 4.82
C GLN A 125 -9.73 -0.58 4.93
N ALA A 126 -9.06 0.54 5.24
CA ALA A 126 -7.62 0.58 5.41
C ALA A 126 -7.13 -0.33 6.54
N LYS A 127 -7.84 -0.40 7.68
CA LYS A 127 -7.54 -1.33 8.78
C LYS A 127 -7.66 -2.80 8.35
N ALA A 128 -8.73 -3.14 7.64
CA ALA A 128 -8.95 -4.52 7.17
C ALA A 128 -7.86 -4.95 6.16
N LEU A 129 -7.48 -4.06 5.25
CA LEU A 129 -6.37 -4.28 4.32
C LEU A 129 -5.02 -4.35 5.04
N ALA A 130 -4.78 -3.48 6.02
CA ALA A 130 -3.57 -3.52 6.83
C ALA A 130 -3.43 -4.83 7.62
N ALA A 131 -4.55 -5.40 8.10
CA ALA A 131 -4.53 -6.75 8.69
C ALA A 131 -4.05 -7.81 7.68
N LYS A 132 -4.51 -7.73 6.41
CA LYS A 132 -4.05 -8.62 5.33
C LYS A 132 -2.58 -8.45 4.98
N VAL A 133 -2.08 -7.22 5.04
CA VAL A 133 -0.65 -6.92 4.88
C VAL A 133 0.15 -7.55 6.02
N LEU A 134 -0.29 -7.37 7.27
CA LEU A 134 0.39 -7.91 8.46
C LEU A 134 0.45 -9.45 8.49
N GLU A 135 -0.49 -10.15 7.84
CA GLU A 135 -0.43 -11.61 7.69
C GLU A 135 0.73 -12.09 6.79
N ARG A 136 1.34 -11.17 6.01
CA ARG A 136 2.37 -11.48 4.99
C ARG A 136 3.72 -10.81 5.24
N LEU A 137 3.81 -9.94 6.26
CA LEU A 137 5.05 -9.31 6.74
C LEU A 137 5.74 -10.17 7.80
#